data_AF-A0A6L5WML1-F1
#
_entry.id   AF-A0A6L5WML1-F1
#
_cell.length_a   1.000
_cell.length_b   1.000
_cell.length_c   1.000
_cell.angle_alpha   90.00
_cell.angle_beta   90.00
_cell.angle_gamma   90.00
#
_symmetry.space_group_name_H-M   'P 1'
#
loop_
_entity.id
_entity.type
_entity.pdbx_description
1 polymer ?
#
loop_
_entity_poly.entity_id
_entity_poly.type
_entity_poly.pdbx_seq_one_letter_code
_entity_poly.pdbx_strand_id
1 'polypeptide(L)'
;MGFLLALLNRNKAKIEIIYAEQISEMGKPRVFEFKFLTEYVNIIDFFFVLKSFNEFVKIPYSDTEDLLYLKLKDFSESLLSNQILKCTTKYPDLKNELISRQNSDLYFLKNEISEVLNDIEFFENISKKERYEVYYKISKFLYNKNYFLNTSNFLIEALHMYFFKYLKKYIISKNSLEPNYEVLQLCLNFINQGTLNDKNYEIKPPCDYFIELNSAVFMQLADFRRKIGEIRHELSHISTKNISLKSELKILLGDFENLVLKEDILSNLVEIVDEERVKDFTSYHLEKFATQVRNKTLTKNIKTDTVKNKLLDFYNGKLSKTDECYDLFKTNNKSKILALNLKNKELYFNPNLKE
;
A
#
# COMPACT_ATOMS: atom_id res chain seq x y z
N MET A 1 51.61 -18.27 -30.89
CA MET A 1 51.69 -18.75 -29.49
C MET A 1 51.30 -17.59 -28.60
N GLY A 2 50.38 -17.77 -27.66
CA GLY A 2 49.88 -16.70 -26.80
C GLY A 2 50.29 -16.91 -25.35
N PHE A 3 50.49 -15.82 -24.60
CA PHE A 3 50.79 -15.85 -23.17
C PHE A 3 49.79 -14.98 -22.41
N LEU A 4 49.31 -15.48 -21.27
CA LEU A 4 48.55 -14.68 -20.32
C LEU A 4 49.53 -14.11 -19.28
N LEU A 5 49.50 -12.80 -19.09
CA LEU A 5 50.35 -12.08 -18.15
C LEU A 5 49.46 -11.34 -17.14
N ALA A 6 49.85 -11.36 -15.88
CA ALA A 6 49.22 -10.54 -14.84
C ALA A 6 50.23 -9.48 -14.39
N LEU A 7 49.86 -8.21 -14.52
CA LEU A 7 50.70 -7.08 -14.15
C LEU A 7 50.10 -6.38 -12.92
N LEU A 8 50.87 -6.27 -11.85
CA LEU A 8 50.44 -5.52 -10.68
C LEU A 8 50.67 -4.03 -10.94
N ASN A 9 49.61 -3.28 -11.21
CA ASN A 9 49.70 -1.82 -11.31
C ASN A 9 49.77 -1.24 -9.90
N ARG A 10 51.00 -1.04 -9.40
CA ARG A 10 51.28 -0.54 -8.04
C ARG A 10 50.69 0.84 -7.75
N ASN A 11 50.46 1.67 -8.78
CA ASN A 11 49.88 3.00 -8.62
C ASN A 11 48.35 2.99 -8.48
N LYS A 12 47.68 1.96 -9.00
CA LYS A 12 46.21 1.81 -8.95
C LYS A 12 45.75 0.69 -8.02
N ALA A 13 46.69 -0.04 -7.40
CA ALA A 13 46.41 -1.25 -6.62
C ALA A 13 45.50 -2.26 -7.35
N LYS A 14 45.62 -2.36 -8.68
CA LYS A 14 44.82 -3.26 -9.52
C LYS A 14 45.72 -4.24 -10.28
N ILE A 15 45.24 -5.48 -10.44
CA ILE A 15 45.87 -6.47 -11.33
C ILE A 15 45.33 -6.21 -12.73
N GLU A 16 46.21 -5.88 -13.66
CA GLU A 16 45.90 -5.79 -15.09
C GLU A 16 46.21 -7.14 -15.74
N ILE A 17 45.21 -7.75 -16.38
CA ILE A 17 45.39 -8.99 -17.12
C ILE A 17 45.69 -8.62 -18.58
N ILE A 18 46.78 -9.13 -19.13
CA ILE A 18 47.25 -8.83 -20.48
C ILE A 18 47.39 -10.15 -21.24
N TYR A 19 46.80 -10.21 -22.44
CA TYR A 19 47.05 -11.29 -23.38
C TYR A 19 48.09 -10.82 -24.40
N ALA A 20 49.22 -11.51 -24.47
CA ALA A 20 50.27 -11.25 -25.46
C ALA A 20 50.16 -12.26 -26.60
N GLU A 21 49.83 -11.79 -27.80
CA GLU A 21 49.71 -12.59 -29.01
C GLU A 21 50.94 -12.39 -29.90
N GLN A 22 51.67 -13.45 -30.20
CA GLN A 22 52.79 -13.35 -31.14
C GLN A 22 52.27 -13.14 -32.56
N ILE A 23 52.62 -12.01 -33.19
CA ILE A 23 52.21 -11.64 -34.56
C ILE A 23 53.33 -11.77 -35.59
N SER A 24 54.57 -11.98 -35.15
CA SER A 24 55.72 -12.20 -36.04
C SER A 24 55.70 -13.62 -36.64
N GLU A 25 55.96 -13.73 -37.95
CA GLU A 25 56.19 -15.02 -38.64
C GLU A 25 57.39 -15.81 -38.07
N MET A 26 57.40 -17.13 -38.28
CA MET A 26 58.52 -17.97 -37.88
C MET A 26 59.84 -17.51 -38.52
N GLY A 27 60.90 -17.43 -37.72
CA GLY A 27 62.24 -17.03 -38.16
C GLY A 27 62.53 -15.52 -38.09
N LYS A 28 61.53 -14.68 -37.78
CA LYS A 28 61.71 -13.24 -37.52
C LYS A 28 61.82 -12.95 -36.02
N PRO A 29 62.34 -11.77 -35.60
CA PRO A 29 62.31 -11.34 -34.20
C PRO A 29 60.89 -11.43 -33.64
N ARG A 30 60.75 -11.94 -32.42
CA ARG A 30 59.43 -12.13 -31.80
C ARG A 30 58.79 -10.76 -31.53
N VAL A 31 57.69 -10.49 -32.22
CA VAL A 31 56.85 -9.29 -31.99
C VAL A 31 55.52 -9.76 -31.41
N PHE A 32 55.07 -9.08 -30.36
CA PHE A 32 53.84 -9.37 -29.65
C PHE A 32 52.86 -8.19 -29.75
N GLU A 33 51.60 -8.49 -30.03
CA GLU A 33 50.48 -7.60 -29.80
C GLU A 33 49.97 -7.83 -28.37
N PHE A 34 49.83 -6.76 -27.58
CA PHE A 34 49.32 -6.83 -26.22
C PHE A 34 47.87 -6.36 -26.18
N LYS A 35 46.96 -7.25 -25.77
CA LYS A 35 45.53 -6.96 -25.57
C LYS A 35 45.26 -6.89 -24.07
N PHE A 36 44.84 -5.72 -23.59
CA PHE A 36 44.45 -5.55 -22.19
C PHE A 36 43.09 -6.19 -21.97
N LEU A 37 43.02 -7.20 -21.10
CA LEU A 37 41.78 -7.89 -20.78
C LEU A 37 40.95 -7.15 -19.71
N THR A 38 41.44 -6.01 -19.23
CA THR A 38 40.74 -5.16 -18.24
C THR A 38 39.36 -4.71 -18.75
N GLU A 39 39.18 -4.53 -20.06
CA GLU A 39 37.86 -4.24 -20.65
C GLU A 39 36.87 -5.39 -20.43
N TYR A 40 37.33 -6.65 -20.46
CA TYR A 40 36.49 -7.81 -20.18
C TYR A 40 36.13 -7.92 -18.70
N VAL A 41 36.98 -7.45 -17.80
CA VAL A 41 36.67 -7.36 -16.36
C VAL A 41 35.50 -6.40 -16.14
N ASN A 42 35.54 -5.22 -16.76
CA ASN A 42 34.43 -4.26 -16.69
C ASN A 42 33.12 -4.85 -17.23
N ILE A 43 33.17 -5.56 -18.36
CA ILE A 43 31.99 -6.24 -18.92
C ILE A 43 31.44 -7.29 -17.95
N ILE A 44 32.30 -8.08 -17.30
CA ILE A 44 31.88 -9.08 -16.31
C ILE A 44 31.25 -8.40 -15.08
N ASP A 45 31.84 -7.31 -14.60
CA ASP A 45 31.30 -6.55 -13.46
C ASP A 45 29.91 -6.01 -13.80
N PHE A 46 29.73 -5.42 -14.99
CA PHE A 46 28.42 -4.95 -15.43
C PHE A 46 27.43 -6.06 -15.68
N PHE A 47 27.86 -7.21 -16.21
CA PHE A 47 27.01 -8.38 -16.31
C PHE A 47 26.47 -8.77 -14.93
N PHE A 48 27.34 -8.85 -13.91
CA PHE A 48 26.94 -9.19 -12.56
C PHE A 48 26.01 -8.14 -11.93
N VAL A 49 26.28 -6.85 -12.14
CA VAL A 49 25.45 -5.72 -11.68
C VAL A 49 24.06 -5.76 -12.33
N LEU A 50 23.98 -5.88 -13.65
CA LEU A 50 22.72 -5.93 -14.40
C LEU A 50 21.92 -7.18 -14.03
N LYS A 51 22.58 -8.34 -13.90
CA LYS A 51 21.92 -9.58 -13.52
C LYS A 51 21.37 -9.51 -12.09
N SER A 52 22.15 -8.97 -11.17
CA SER A 52 21.71 -8.75 -9.77
C SER A 52 20.53 -7.77 -9.69
N PHE A 53 20.54 -6.72 -10.51
CA PHE A 53 19.40 -5.82 -10.61
C PHE A 53 18.17 -6.52 -11.18
N ASN A 54 18.32 -7.29 -12.26
CA ASN A 54 17.16 -7.96 -12.85
C ASN A 54 16.60 -9.03 -11.89
N GLU A 55 17.42 -9.83 -11.21
CA GLU A 55 16.91 -10.88 -10.34
C GLU A 55 16.40 -10.34 -9.00
N PHE A 56 17.11 -9.36 -8.43
CA PHE A 56 16.91 -8.93 -7.05
C PHE A 56 16.75 -7.42 -6.90
N VAL A 57 16.75 -6.62 -7.96
CA VAL A 57 16.62 -5.15 -7.89
C VAL A 57 17.60 -4.53 -6.89
N LYS A 58 18.74 -5.19 -6.69
CA LYS A 58 19.77 -4.84 -5.72
C LYS A 58 21.11 -4.81 -6.43
N ILE A 59 21.89 -3.79 -6.12
CA ILE A 59 23.22 -3.62 -6.67
C ILE A 59 24.26 -4.11 -5.64
N PRO A 60 25.20 -4.99 -6.05
CA PRO A 60 26.32 -5.41 -5.21
C PRO A 60 27.15 -4.21 -4.77
N TYR A 61 27.75 -4.26 -3.58
CA TYR A 61 28.64 -3.19 -3.13
C TYR A 61 29.90 -3.12 -4.00
N SER A 62 30.26 -1.91 -4.39
CA SER A 62 31.44 -1.56 -5.17
C SER A 62 31.78 -0.10 -4.92
N ASP A 63 33.08 0.20 -4.83
CA ASP A 63 33.65 1.55 -4.69
C ASP A 63 33.84 2.25 -6.05
N THR A 64 33.15 1.80 -7.09
CA THR A 64 33.23 2.41 -8.42
C THR A 64 32.52 3.75 -8.49
N GLU A 65 33.11 4.70 -9.22
CA GLU A 65 32.52 6.00 -9.56
C GLU A 65 31.76 5.96 -10.90
N ASP A 66 31.58 4.79 -11.51
CA ASP A 66 30.87 4.68 -12.78
C ASP A 66 29.40 5.14 -12.67
N LEU A 67 29.02 6.01 -13.59
CA LEU A 67 27.72 6.68 -13.60
C LEU A 67 26.54 5.72 -13.72
N LEU A 68 26.63 4.69 -14.56
CA LEU A 68 25.55 3.70 -14.72
C LEU A 68 25.36 2.91 -13.44
N TYR A 69 26.46 2.48 -12.83
CA TYR A 69 26.42 1.79 -11.54
C TYR A 69 25.78 2.65 -10.45
N LEU A 70 26.19 3.92 -10.32
CA LEU A 70 25.64 4.84 -9.33
C LEU A 70 24.14 5.09 -9.54
N LYS A 71 23.69 5.27 -10.78
CA LYS A 71 22.27 5.44 -11.11
C LYS A 71 21.44 4.20 -10.80
N LEU A 72 21.94 3.01 -11.13
CA LEU A 72 21.29 1.74 -10.80
C LEU A 72 21.17 1.54 -9.28
N LYS A 73 22.25 1.81 -8.55
CA LYS A 73 22.30 1.71 -7.09
C LYS A 73 21.30 2.67 -6.45
N ASP A 74 21.31 3.93 -6.85
CA ASP A 74 20.43 4.97 -6.32
C ASP A 74 18.95 4.68 -6.60
N PHE A 75 18.62 4.15 -7.79
CA PHE A 75 17.27 3.68 -8.10
C PHE A 75 16.86 2.51 -7.20
N SER A 76 17.70 1.48 -7.11
CA SER A 76 17.49 0.30 -6.25
C SER A 76 17.24 0.70 -4.79
N GLU A 77 18.10 1.55 -4.23
CA GLU A 77 17.98 2.05 -2.85
C GLU A 77 16.71 2.87 -2.66
N SER A 78 16.35 3.72 -3.62
CA SER A 78 15.09 4.50 -3.57
C SER A 78 13.86 3.60 -3.58
N LEU A 79 13.87 2.55 -4.41
CA LEU A 79 12.76 1.60 -4.49
C LEU A 79 12.62 0.82 -3.18
N LEU A 80 13.72 0.22 -2.72
CA LEU A 80 13.72 -0.63 -1.52
C LEU A 80 13.47 0.15 -0.22
N SER A 81 13.79 1.45 -0.20
CA SER A 81 13.49 2.37 0.92
C SER A 81 12.12 3.06 0.82
N ASN A 82 11.26 2.63 -0.10
CA ASN A 82 9.91 3.14 -0.27
C ASN A 82 9.83 4.64 -0.68
N GLN A 83 10.81 5.11 -1.45
CA GLN A 83 10.88 6.49 -1.96
C GLN A 83 10.39 6.55 -3.41
N ILE A 84 9.13 6.15 -3.65
CA ILE A 84 8.59 5.99 -5.01
C ILE A 84 8.59 7.28 -5.82
N LEU A 85 8.29 8.43 -5.19
CA LEU A 85 8.39 9.73 -5.85
C LEU A 85 9.80 10.02 -6.37
N LYS A 86 10.83 9.63 -5.61
CA LYS A 86 12.22 9.75 -6.09
C LYS A 86 12.50 8.78 -7.23
N CYS A 87 11.93 7.58 -7.21
CA CYS A 87 12.06 6.65 -8.34
C CYS A 87 11.49 7.25 -9.62
N THR A 88 10.34 7.95 -9.54
CA THR A 88 9.71 8.59 -10.71
C THR A 88 10.55 9.71 -11.34
N THR A 89 11.36 10.42 -10.54
CA THR A 89 12.27 11.44 -11.09
C THR A 89 13.57 10.86 -11.63
N LYS A 90 13.98 9.68 -11.16
CA LYS A 90 15.30 9.08 -11.45
C LYS A 90 15.31 8.17 -12.67
N TYR A 91 14.20 7.49 -12.96
CA TYR A 91 14.17 6.48 -14.03
C TYR A 91 14.47 7.04 -15.45
N PRO A 92 14.11 8.29 -15.83
CA PRO A 92 14.42 8.80 -17.17
C PRO A 92 15.94 8.88 -17.44
N ASP A 93 16.69 9.37 -16.46
CA ASP A 93 18.15 9.51 -16.56
C ASP A 93 18.87 8.16 -16.56
N LEU A 94 18.33 7.19 -15.82
CA LEU A 94 18.80 5.80 -15.84
C LEU A 94 18.51 5.13 -17.19
N LYS A 95 17.30 5.31 -17.74
CA LYS A 95 16.90 4.80 -19.05
C LYS A 95 17.84 5.31 -20.15
N ASN A 96 18.12 6.61 -20.17
CA ASN A 96 19.03 7.23 -21.14
C ASN A 96 20.45 6.69 -21.01
N GLU A 97 20.94 6.48 -19.79
CA GLU A 97 22.26 5.89 -19.54
C GLU A 97 22.34 4.46 -20.07
N LEU A 98 21.35 3.62 -19.76
CA LEU A 98 21.29 2.24 -20.21
C LEU A 98 21.30 2.16 -21.75
N ILE A 99 20.49 2.97 -22.42
CA ILE A 99 20.44 3.03 -23.90
C ILE A 99 21.78 3.51 -24.48
N SER A 100 22.41 4.51 -23.86
CA SER A 100 23.73 5.00 -24.28
C SER A 100 24.77 3.87 -24.20
N ARG A 101 24.89 3.22 -23.03
CA ARG A 101 25.87 2.16 -22.78
C ARG A 101 25.62 0.91 -23.61
N GLN A 102 24.35 0.58 -23.90
CA GLN A 102 23.96 -0.51 -24.80
C GLN A 102 24.48 -0.31 -26.23
N ASN A 103 24.59 0.94 -26.69
CA ASN A 103 25.06 1.28 -28.03
C ASN A 103 26.57 1.63 -28.08
N SER A 104 27.28 1.54 -26.95
CA SER A 104 28.71 1.82 -26.84
C SER A 104 29.50 0.62 -26.30
N ASP A 105 30.12 0.77 -25.14
CA ASP A 105 31.05 -0.13 -24.48
C ASP A 105 30.39 -1.39 -23.89
N LEU A 106 29.06 -1.40 -23.66
CA LEU A 106 28.32 -2.54 -23.13
C LEU A 106 27.43 -3.22 -24.18
N TYR A 107 27.71 -3.06 -25.48
CA TYR A 107 26.94 -3.69 -26.56
C TYR A 107 26.79 -5.21 -26.43
N PHE A 108 27.81 -5.90 -25.92
CA PHE A 108 27.76 -7.35 -25.69
C PHE A 108 26.77 -7.76 -24.59
N LEU A 109 26.37 -6.83 -23.71
CA LEU A 109 25.38 -7.02 -22.65
C LEU A 109 23.99 -6.51 -23.05
N LYS A 110 23.72 -6.34 -24.35
CA LYS A 110 22.46 -5.74 -24.82
C LYS A 110 21.22 -6.46 -24.31
N ASN A 111 21.28 -7.78 -24.12
CA ASN A 111 20.14 -8.57 -23.66
C ASN A 111 19.83 -8.27 -22.19
N GLU A 112 20.87 -8.26 -21.34
CA GLU A 112 20.79 -7.93 -19.93
C GLU A 112 20.32 -6.47 -19.74
N ILE A 113 20.84 -5.55 -20.55
CA ILE A 113 20.38 -4.16 -20.54
C ILE A 113 18.91 -4.07 -20.96
N SER A 114 18.49 -4.80 -21.99
CA SER A 114 17.08 -4.84 -22.41
C SER A 114 16.15 -5.39 -21.33
N GLU A 115 16.56 -6.40 -20.57
CA GLU A 115 15.80 -6.88 -19.41
C GLU A 115 15.62 -5.79 -18.35
N VAL A 116 16.69 -5.06 -18.01
CA VAL A 116 16.62 -3.94 -17.07
C VAL A 116 15.75 -2.81 -17.64
N LEU A 117 15.86 -2.49 -18.93
CA LEU A 117 15.02 -1.48 -19.58
C LEU A 117 13.53 -1.83 -19.52
N ASN A 118 13.17 -3.11 -19.65
CA ASN A 118 11.78 -3.56 -19.49
C ASN A 118 11.26 -3.30 -18.07
N ASP A 119 12.08 -3.58 -17.05
CA ASP A 119 11.74 -3.25 -15.65
C ASP A 119 11.56 -1.73 -15.48
N ILE A 120 12.45 -0.91 -16.05
CA ILE A 120 12.35 0.55 -15.99
C ILE A 120 11.10 1.08 -16.72
N GLU A 121 10.76 0.53 -17.87
CA GLU A 121 9.55 0.88 -18.61
C GLU A 121 8.27 0.53 -17.82
N PHE A 122 8.29 -0.58 -17.07
CA PHE A 122 7.22 -0.89 -16.13
C PHE A 122 7.02 0.26 -15.12
N PHE A 123 8.08 0.80 -14.52
CA PHE A 123 7.98 1.93 -13.57
C PHE A 123 7.44 3.21 -14.22
N GLU A 124 7.88 3.51 -15.44
CA GLU A 124 7.37 4.62 -16.24
C GLU A 124 5.85 4.49 -16.45
N ASN A 125 5.39 3.30 -16.84
CA ASN A 125 3.98 3.06 -17.14
C ASN A 125 3.08 3.12 -15.91
N ILE A 126 3.54 2.63 -14.76
CA ILE A 126 2.73 2.68 -13.54
C ILE A 126 2.69 4.08 -12.93
N SER A 127 3.71 4.92 -13.12
CA SER A 127 3.80 6.27 -12.53
C SER A 127 2.61 7.19 -12.86
N LYS A 128 1.92 6.91 -13.97
CA LYS A 128 0.75 7.66 -14.46
C LYS A 128 -0.57 7.27 -13.77
N LYS A 129 -0.54 6.27 -12.88
CA LYS A 129 -1.73 5.71 -12.21
C LYS A 129 -1.97 6.38 -10.86
N GLU A 130 -3.14 6.12 -10.30
CA GLU A 130 -3.47 6.54 -8.93
C GLU A 130 -2.45 6.00 -7.92
N ARG A 131 -2.13 6.77 -6.88
CA ARG A 131 -1.05 6.43 -5.92
C ARG A 131 -1.21 5.01 -5.36
N TYR A 132 -2.40 4.61 -4.92
CA TYR A 132 -2.61 3.26 -4.38
C TYR A 132 -2.35 2.15 -5.41
N GLU A 133 -2.67 2.37 -6.69
CA GLU A 133 -2.41 1.41 -7.75
C GLU A 133 -0.90 1.32 -8.05
N VAL A 134 -0.17 2.44 -7.98
CA VAL A 134 1.30 2.45 -8.08
C VAL A 134 1.90 1.55 -7.00
N TYR A 135 1.54 1.77 -5.74
CA TYR A 135 2.04 0.97 -4.61
C TYR A 135 1.69 -0.53 -4.76
N TYR A 136 0.48 -0.85 -5.19
CA TYR A 136 0.07 -2.24 -5.45
C TYR A 136 0.90 -2.89 -6.56
N LYS A 137 1.09 -2.21 -7.69
CA LYS A 137 1.87 -2.76 -8.80
C LYS A 137 3.32 -2.98 -8.41
N ILE A 138 3.91 -2.07 -7.63
CA ILE A 138 5.26 -2.25 -7.08
C ILE A 138 5.30 -3.43 -6.11
N SER A 139 4.29 -3.61 -5.26
CA SER A 139 4.17 -4.79 -4.40
C SER A 139 4.20 -6.08 -5.22
N LYS A 140 3.40 -6.17 -6.29
CA LYS A 140 3.36 -7.33 -7.20
C LYS A 140 4.71 -7.55 -7.91
N PHE A 141 5.38 -6.48 -8.34
CA PHE A 141 6.72 -6.54 -8.91
C PHE A 141 7.74 -7.12 -7.92
N LEU A 142 7.77 -6.61 -6.69
CA LEU A 142 8.66 -7.07 -5.63
C LEU A 142 8.39 -8.52 -5.22
N TYR A 143 7.13 -8.96 -5.26
CA TYR A 143 6.77 -10.37 -5.03
C TYR A 143 7.45 -11.28 -6.06
N ASN A 144 7.41 -10.89 -7.33
CA ASN A 144 8.04 -11.65 -8.41
C ASN A 144 9.57 -11.68 -8.30
N LYS A 145 10.16 -10.66 -7.68
CA LYS A 145 11.60 -10.58 -7.35
C LYS A 145 11.95 -11.21 -5.98
N ASN A 146 11.01 -11.94 -5.36
CA ASN A 146 11.14 -12.62 -4.06
C ASN A 146 11.37 -11.71 -2.83
N TYR A 147 11.01 -10.42 -2.91
CA TYR A 147 11.04 -9.50 -1.77
C TYR A 147 9.73 -9.52 -0.97
N PHE A 148 9.45 -10.63 -0.28
CA PHE A 148 8.15 -10.81 0.40
C PHE A 148 7.90 -9.79 1.52
N LEU A 149 8.94 -9.42 2.28
CA LEU A 149 8.79 -8.41 3.35
C LEU A 149 8.43 -7.05 2.74
N ASN A 150 9.15 -6.60 1.72
CA ASN A 150 8.82 -5.34 1.05
C ASN A 150 7.47 -5.42 0.34
N THR A 151 7.13 -6.56 -0.27
CA THR A 151 5.80 -6.79 -0.87
C THR A 151 4.70 -6.49 0.14
N SER A 152 4.78 -7.05 1.35
CA SER A 152 3.80 -6.81 2.41
C SER A 152 3.75 -5.33 2.84
N ASN A 153 4.90 -4.66 2.96
CA ASN A 153 4.97 -3.23 3.26
C ASN A 153 4.26 -2.39 2.18
N PHE A 154 4.61 -2.62 0.91
CA PHE A 154 4.03 -1.89 -0.22
C PHE A 154 2.52 -2.15 -0.37
N LEU A 155 2.06 -3.36 -0.06
CA LEU A 155 0.63 -3.70 -0.10
C LEU A 155 -0.15 -2.98 1.01
N ILE A 156 0.43 -2.85 2.20
CA ILE A 156 -0.13 -2.04 3.30
C ILE A 156 -0.23 -0.57 2.86
N GLU A 157 0.83 -0.01 2.28
CA GLU A 157 0.82 1.39 1.81
C GLU A 157 -0.20 1.61 0.68
N ALA A 158 -0.32 0.65 -0.25
CA ALA A 158 -1.35 0.68 -1.28
C ALA A 158 -2.75 0.81 -0.66
N LEU A 159 -3.03 -0.02 0.35
CA LEU A 159 -4.31 -0.02 1.04
C LEU A 159 -4.56 1.29 1.80
N HIS A 160 -3.54 1.85 2.45
CA HIS A 160 -3.65 3.16 3.12
C HIS A 160 -3.97 4.29 2.13
N MET A 161 -3.27 4.32 1.00
CA MET A 161 -3.50 5.31 -0.06
C MET A 161 -4.90 5.16 -0.66
N TYR A 162 -5.40 3.93 -0.76
CA TYR A 162 -6.77 3.66 -1.21
C TYR A 162 -7.78 4.23 -0.21
N PHE A 163 -7.61 3.97 1.09
CA PHE A 163 -8.49 4.54 2.13
C PHE A 163 -8.50 6.06 2.09
N PHE A 164 -7.32 6.67 2.02
CA PHE A 164 -7.20 8.12 1.94
C PHE A 164 -7.94 8.69 0.73
N LYS A 165 -7.84 8.08 -0.46
CA LYS A 165 -8.51 8.55 -1.68
C LYS A 165 -10.02 8.77 -1.47
N TYR A 166 -10.70 7.85 -0.80
CA TYR A 166 -12.16 7.90 -0.62
C TYR A 166 -12.58 8.62 0.67
N LEU A 167 -11.80 8.50 1.75
CA LEU A 167 -12.15 9.08 3.05
C LEU A 167 -11.71 10.54 3.21
N LYS A 168 -10.75 11.03 2.40
CA LYS A 168 -10.21 12.40 2.51
C LYS A 168 -11.27 13.50 2.51
N LYS A 169 -12.40 13.31 1.82
CA LYS A 169 -13.49 14.29 1.78
C LYS A 169 -14.23 14.46 3.11
N TYR A 170 -14.07 13.50 4.02
CA TYR A 170 -14.62 13.54 5.37
C TYR A 170 -13.60 14.06 6.39
N ILE A 171 -12.37 14.36 5.97
CA ILE A 171 -11.30 14.83 6.87
C ILE A 171 -11.37 16.36 6.96
N ILE A 172 -11.60 16.85 8.18
CA ILE A 172 -11.48 18.27 8.51
C ILE A 172 -10.03 18.52 8.92
N SER A 173 -9.38 19.44 8.21
CA SER A 173 -7.99 19.84 8.44
C SER A 173 -7.88 21.36 8.47
N LYS A 174 -7.02 21.88 9.34
CA LYS A 174 -6.64 23.31 9.35
C LYS A 174 -5.60 23.65 8.27
N ASN A 175 -4.91 22.64 7.74
CA ASN A 175 -3.83 22.75 6.75
C ASN A 175 -4.18 22.02 5.43
N SER A 176 -3.34 22.17 4.41
CA SER A 176 -3.42 21.39 3.17
C SER A 176 -3.43 19.87 3.46
N LEU A 177 -4.43 19.16 2.91
CA LEU A 177 -4.62 17.74 3.18
C LEU A 177 -3.77 16.88 2.21
N GLU A 178 -2.58 16.51 2.66
CA GLU A 178 -1.72 15.53 1.99
C GLU A 178 -1.71 14.19 2.76
N PRO A 179 -1.55 13.05 2.07
CA PRO A 179 -1.41 11.76 2.73
C PRO A 179 -0.06 11.70 3.45
N ASN A 180 -0.09 11.88 4.76
CA ASN A 180 1.04 11.69 5.65
C ASN A 180 0.70 10.58 6.67
N TYR A 181 1.69 10.17 7.46
CA TYR A 181 1.49 9.10 8.46
C TYR A 181 0.29 9.34 9.37
N GLU A 182 0.09 10.56 9.89
CA GLU A 182 -1.01 10.90 10.79
C GLU A 182 -2.37 10.75 10.09
N VAL A 183 -2.50 11.30 8.87
CA VAL A 183 -3.72 11.23 8.06
C VAL A 183 -4.05 9.79 7.63
N LEU A 184 -3.04 8.99 7.30
CA LEU A 184 -3.23 7.59 6.94
C LEU A 184 -3.65 6.75 8.17
N GLN A 185 -3.04 7.01 9.34
CA GLN A 185 -3.45 6.38 10.60
C GLN A 185 -4.88 6.77 11.00
N LEU A 186 -5.24 8.04 10.76
CA LEU A 186 -6.58 8.52 10.94
C LEU A 186 -7.55 7.68 10.08
N CYS A 187 -7.35 7.59 8.76
CA CYS A 187 -8.19 6.75 7.89
C CYS A 187 -8.29 5.29 8.34
N LEU A 188 -7.21 4.70 8.86
CA LEU A 188 -7.20 3.33 9.37
C LEU A 188 -8.05 3.16 10.63
N ASN A 189 -7.88 4.05 11.59
CA ASN A 189 -8.66 4.01 12.82
C ASN A 189 -10.16 4.22 12.52
N PHE A 190 -10.52 4.98 11.48
CA PHE A 190 -11.91 5.12 11.03
C PHE A 190 -12.49 3.75 10.67
N ILE A 191 -11.77 3.02 9.83
CA ILE A 191 -12.17 1.71 9.31
C ILE A 191 -12.23 0.68 10.45
N ASN A 192 -11.33 0.77 11.43
CA ASN A 192 -11.27 -0.19 12.54
C ASN A 192 -12.26 0.10 13.68
N GLN A 193 -12.50 1.38 14.01
CA GLN A 193 -13.17 1.78 15.25
C GLN A 193 -14.40 2.66 15.03
N GLY A 194 -14.60 3.21 13.82
CA GLY A 194 -15.73 4.08 13.52
C GLY A 194 -15.72 5.43 14.26
N THR A 195 -14.63 5.78 14.94
CA THR A 195 -14.53 7.02 15.74
C THR A 195 -13.13 7.60 15.63
N LEU A 196 -12.99 8.92 15.52
CA LEU A 196 -11.69 9.55 15.31
C LEU A 196 -11.59 11.00 15.75
N ASN A 197 -10.73 11.25 16.75
CA ASN A 197 -10.22 12.58 17.07
C ASN A 197 -8.70 12.51 17.18
N ASP A 198 -7.99 13.26 16.34
CA ASP A 198 -6.62 13.71 16.58
C ASP A 198 -6.65 15.23 16.87
N LYS A 199 -5.62 15.79 17.52
CA LYS A 199 -5.56 17.23 17.83
C LYS A 199 -5.58 18.12 16.58
N ASN A 200 -5.08 17.61 15.46
CA ASN A 200 -4.93 18.38 14.22
C ASN A 200 -5.89 17.97 13.10
N TYR A 201 -6.48 16.78 13.20
CA TYR A 201 -7.35 16.21 12.17
C TYR A 201 -8.55 15.51 12.80
N GLU A 202 -9.71 15.67 12.18
CA GLU A 202 -10.94 14.99 12.57
C GLU A 202 -11.55 14.34 11.32
N ILE A 203 -12.02 13.10 11.41
CA ILE A 203 -12.87 12.52 10.36
C ILE A 203 -14.31 12.66 10.81
N LYS A 204 -15.04 13.54 10.11
CA LYS A 204 -16.45 13.78 10.36
C LYS A 204 -17.26 13.20 9.20
N PRO A 205 -17.73 11.93 9.30
CA PRO A 205 -18.64 11.39 8.31
C PRO A 205 -19.94 12.21 8.30
N PRO A 206 -20.75 12.14 7.23
CA PRO A 206 -21.98 12.91 7.12
C PRO A 206 -22.96 12.65 8.27
N CYS A 207 -22.94 11.44 8.83
CA CYS A 207 -23.68 11.03 10.03
C CYS A 207 -23.12 9.71 10.61
N ASP A 208 -23.42 9.41 11.87
CA ASP A 208 -23.06 8.11 12.52
C ASP A 208 -23.59 6.90 11.75
N TYR A 209 -24.70 7.07 11.01
CA TYR A 209 -25.30 6.02 10.19
C TYR A 209 -24.43 5.60 9.00
N PHE A 210 -23.62 6.52 8.46
CA PHE A 210 -22.69 6.20 7.37
C PHE A 210 -21.74 5.06 7.77
N ILE A 211 -21.29 5.05 9.03
CA ILE A 211 -20.38 4.01 9.54
C ILE A 211 -21.11 2.66 9.64
N GLU A 212 -22.34 2.66 10.16
CA GLU A 212 -23.11 1.43 10.34
C GLU A 212 -23.54 0.81 9.01
N LEU A 213 -23.99 1.63 8.05
CA LEU A 213 -24.39 1.19 6.71
C LEU A 213 -23.24 0.55 5.92
N ASN A 214 -22.02 1.06 6.09
CA ASN A 214 -20.83 0.59 5.39
C ASN A 214 -19.96 -0.35 6.25
N SER A 215 -20.45 -0.78 7.41
CA SER A 215 -19.68 -1.56 8.40
C SER A 215 -19.12 -2.87 7.84
N ALA A 216 -19.87 -3.57 6.99
CA ALA A 216 -19.41 -4.80 6.34
C ALA A 216 -18.17 -4.57 5.46
N VAL A 217 -18.18 -3.49 4.66
CA VAL A 217 -17.06 -3.07 3.81
C VAL A 217 -15.85 -2.72 4.68
N PHE A 218 -16.07 -1.94 5.74
CA PHE A 218 -14.98 -1.57 6.66
C PHE A 218 -14.39 -2.78 7.40
N MET A 219 -15.22 -3.71 7.88
CA MET A 219 -14.76 -4.95 8.51
C MET A 219 -13.95 -5.82 7.55
N GLN A 220 -14.39 -5.94 6.29
CA GLN A 220 -13.67 -6.69 5.27
C GLN A 220 -12.27 -6.11 5.02
N LEU A 221 -12.18 -4.78 4.91
CA LEU A 221 -10.91 -4.08 4.69
C LEU A 221 -10.00 -4.10 5.92
N ALA A 222 -10.57 -4.00 7.13
CA ALA A 222 -9.85 -4.13 8.39
C ALA A 222 -9.23 -5.53 8.53
N ASP A 223 -9.99 -6.57 8.24
CA ASP A 223 -9.52 -7.96 8.26
C ASP A 223 -8.43 -8.19 7.21
N PHE A 224 -8.63 -7.66 6.00
CA PHE A 224 -7.64 -7.72 4.93
C PHE A 224 -6.31 -7.06 5.34
N ARG A 225 -6.36 -5.84 5.92
CA ARG A 225 -5.18 -5.14 6.46
C ARG A 225 -4.49 -5.95 7.55
N ARG A 226 -5.27 -6.52 8.49
CA ARG A 226 -4.75 -7.33 9.60
C ARG A 226 -3.95 -8.52 9.07
N LYS A 227 -4.50 -9.27 8.11
CA LYS A 227 -3.84 -10.42 7.47
C LYS A 227 -2.50 -10.05 6.83
N ILE A 228 -2.42 -8.92 6.12
CA ILE A 228 -1.14 -8.45 5.56
C ILE A 228 -0.14 -8.12 6.69
N GLY A 229 -0.60 -7.48 7.76
CA GLY A 229 0.21 -7.14 8.94
C GLY A 229 0.78 -8.37 9.65
N GLU A 230 0.00 -9.45 9.76
CA GLU A 230 0.45 -10.73 10.34
C GLU A 230 1.55 -11.38 9.50
N ILE A 231 1.37 -11.45 8.18
CA ILE A 231 2.41 -11.96 7.27
C ILE A 231 3.68 -11.12 7.38
N ARG A 232 3.56 -9.79 7.39
CA ARG A 232 4.70 -8.87 7.55
C ARG A 232 5.45 -9.13 8.86
N HIS A 233 4.72 -9.30 9.96
CA HIS A 233 5.29 -9.57 11.28
C HIS A 233 6.09 -10.88 11.26
N GLU A 234 5.50 -11.97 10.76
CA GLU A 234 6.19 -13.26 10.63
C GLU A 234 7.43 -13.19 9.74
N LEU A 235 7.34 -12.51 8.60
CA LEU A 235 8.49 -12.30 7.69
C LEU A 235 9.62 -11.51 8.36
N SER A 236 9.31 -10.58 9.26
CA SER A 236 10.31 -9.77 9.97
C SER A 236 11.06 -10.52 11.06
N HIS A 237 10.47 -11.59 11.62
CA HIS A 237 11.04 -12.33 12.74
C HIS A 237 11.79 -13.61 12.33
N ILE A 238 11.97 -13.87 11.02
CA ILE A 238 12.64 -15.07 10.47
C ILE A 238 12.17 -16.33 11.22
N SER A 239 10.86 -16.47 11.41
CA SER A 239 10.33 -17.66 12.06
C SER A 239 10.41 -18.82 11.06
N THR A 240 11.16 -19.87 11.41
CA THR A 240 11.41 -21.04 10.54
C THR A 240 10.16 -21.91 10.30
N LYS A 241 8.98 -21.47 10.77
CA LYS A 241 7.81 -22.34 10.94
C LYS A 241 6.78 -22.28 9.82
N ASN A 242 6.77 -21.28 8.92
CA ASN A 242 5.69 -21.16 7.94
C ASN A 242 6.16 -21.02 6.48
N ILE A 243 6.18 -22.16 5.78
CA ILE A 243 6.36 -22.24 4.31
C ILE A 243 5.15 -21.61 3.56
N SER A 244 4.00 -21.45 4.21
CA SER A 244 2.75 -20.96 3.60
C SER A 244 2.69 -19.44 3.35
N LEU A 245 3.58 -18.64 3.96
CA LEU A 245 3.52 -17.17 3.88
C LEU A 245 3.58 -16.64 2.44
N LYS A 246 4.39 -17.29 1.57
CA LYS A 246 4.50 -16.90 0.15
C LYS A 246 3.19 -17.12 -0.61
N SER A 247 2.50 -18.22 -0.36
CA SER A 247 1.20 -18.51 -0.99
C SER A 247 0.10 -17.62 -0.43
N GLU A 248 0.08 -17.38 0.88
CA GLU A 248 -0.89 -16.49 1.52
C GLU A 248 -0.74 -15.05 1.01
N LEU A 249 0.50 -14.55 0.90
CA LEU A 249 0.76 -13.23 0.34
C LEU A 249 0.33 -13.13 -1.14
N LYS A 250 0.46 -14.21 -1.91
CA LYS A 250 -0.04 -14.27 -3.29
C LYS A 250 -1.56 -14.15 -3.35
N ILE A 251 -2.26 -14.83 -2.44
CA ILE A 251 -3.71 -14.74 -2.30
C ILE A 251 -4.10 -13.30 -1.98
N LEU A 252 -3.45 -12.67 -0.99
CA LEU A 252 -3.72 -11.27 -0.63
C LEU A 252 -3.46 -10.28 -1.79
N LEU A 253 -2.45 -10.52 -2.62
CA LEU A 253 -2.24 -9.73 -3.85
C LEU A 253 -3.38 -9.89 -4.86
N GLY A 254 -3.95 -11.10 -4.98
CA GLY A 254 -5.13 -11.36 -5.81
C GLY A 254 -6.38 -10.73 -5.23
N ASP A 255 -6.57 -10.82 -3.92
CA ASP A 255 -7.70 -10.21 -3.20
C ASP A 255 -7.67 -8.68 -3.31
N PHE A 256 -6.49 -8.05 -3.22
CA PHE A 256 -6.36 -6.62 -3.49
C PHE A 256 -6.79 -6.28 -4.92
N GLU A 257 -6.33 -7.06 -5.90
CA GLU A 257 -6.71 -6.84 -7.31
C GLU A 257 -8.23 -6.89 -7.48
N ASN A 258 -8.89 -7.83 -6.83
CA ASN A 258 -10.33 -8.01 -6.92
C ASN A 258 -11.09 -6.91 -6.15
N LEU A 259 -10.83 -6.76 -4.85
CA LEU A 259 -11.58 -5.84 -3.99
C LEU A 259 -11.31 -4.37 -4.30
N VAL A 260 -10.05 -4.01 -4.59
CA VAL A 260 -9.63 -2.60 -4.71
C VAL A 260 -9.59 -2.14 -6.16
N LEU A 261 -9.07 -2.96 -7.09
CA LEU A 261 -8.90 -2.52 -8.48
C LEU A 261 -10.10 -2.86 -9.38
N LYS A 262 -10.77 -4.00 -9.16
CA LYS A 262 -11.89 -4.44 -10.02
C LYS A 262 -13.25 -4.02 -9.45
N GLU A 263 -13.51 -4.36 -8.20
CA GLU A 263 -14.79 -4.06 -7.54
C GLU A 263 -14.86 -2.63 -7.01
N ASP A 264 -13.69 -2.05 -6.66
CA ASP A 264 -13.55 -0.73 -6.06
C ASP A 264 -14.55 -0.52 -4.90
N ILE A 265 -14.49 -1.40 -3.89
CA ILE A 265 -15.52 -1.50 -2.85
C ILE A 265 -15.76 -0.22 -2.03
N LEU A 266 -14.80 0.71 -1.98
CA LEU A 266 -14.98 2.03 -1.34
C LEU A 266 -15.59 3.10 -2.26
N SER A 267 -15.67 2.87 -3.57
CA SER A 267 -16.40 3.78 -4.48
C SER A 267 -17.91 3.67 -4.30
N ASN A 268 -18.38 2.52 -3.84
CA ASN A 268 -19.80 2.20 -3.65
C ASN A 268 -20.28 2.46 -2.22
N LEU A 269 -19.55 3.25 -1.43
CA LEU A 269 -20.00 3.61 -0.09
C LEU A 269 -21.37 4.30 -0.17
N VAL A 270 -22.27 3.89 0.70
CA VAL A 270 -23.61 4.49 0.78
C VAL A 270 -23.48 5.84 1.48
N GLU A 271 -23.49 6.92 0.69
CA GLU A 271 -23.34 8.30 1.16
C GLU A 271 -24.67 9.00 1.39
N ILE A 272 -25.67 8.64 0.58
CA ILE A 272 -27.02 9.19 0.64
C ILE A 272 -27.92 8.16 1.29
N VAL A 273 -28.43 8.50 2.47
CA VAL A 273 -29.57 7.80 3.05
C VAL A 273 -30.81 8.54 2.57
N ASP A 274 -31.46 8.04 1.53
CA ASP A 274 -32.78 8.56 1.17
C ASP A 274 -33.77 8.32 2.33
N GLU A 275 -34.90 9.02 2.32
CA GLU A 275 -35.91 8.91 3.37
C GLU A 275 -36.37 7.46 3.59
N GLU A 276 -36.39 6.66 2.55
CA GLU A 276 -36.86 5.28 2.56
C GLU A 276 -35.86 4.38 3.29
N ARG A 277 -34.56 4.50 3.00
CA ARG A 277 -33.48 3.80 3.70
C ARG A 277 -33.36 4.20 5.17
N VAL A 278 -33.61 5.46 5.53
CA VAL A 278 -33.69 5.83 6.96
C VAL A 278 -34.94 5.26 7.62
N LYS A 279 -36.08 5.22 6.93
CA LYS A 279 -37.30 4.57 7.47
C LYS A 279 -37.07 3.08 7.68
N ASP A 280 -36.45 2.38 6.74
CA ASP A 280 -36.12 0.96 6.84
C ASP A 280 -35.12 0.69 7.97
N PHE A 281 -34.06 1.48 8.04
CA PHE A 281 -33.06 1.38 9.11
C PHE A 281 -33.66 1.67 10.49
N THR A 282 -34.43 2.75 10.60
CA THR A 282 -35.11 3.15 11.85
C THR A 282 -36.06 2.05 12.29
N SER A 283 -36.81 1.45 11.35
CA SER A 283 -37.70 0.32 11.61
C SER A 283 -36.95 -0.94 12.06
N TYR A 284 -35.86 -1.31 11.37
CA TYR A 284 -35.01 -2.44 11.73
C TYR A 284 -34.42 -2.29 13.14
N HIS A 285 -33.87 -1.11 13.46
CA HIS A 285 -33.32 -0.85 14.79
C HIS A 285 -34.39 -0.78 15.86
N LEU A 286 -35.55 -0.18 15.59
CA LEU A 286 -36.68 -0.22 16.51
C LEU A 286 -37.12 -1.65 16.81
N GLU A 287 -37.15 -2.53 15.81
CA GLU A 287 -37.48 -3.94 16.02
C GLU A 287 -36.40 -4.66 16.84
N LYS A 288 -35.12 -4.37 16.58
CA LYS A 288 -34.01 -4.92 17.37
C LYS A 288 -34.06 -4.44 18.82
N PHE A 289 -34.36 -3.16 19.04
CA PHE A 289 -34.59 -2.60 20.37
C PHE A 289 -35.81 -3.23 21.04
N ALA A 290 -36.92 -3.38 20.33
CA ALA A 290 -38.11 -4.05 20.84
C ALA A 290 -37.82 -5.49 21.23
N THR A 291 -37.02 -6.21 20.44
CA THR A 291 -36.57 -7.56 20.75
C THR A 291 -35.69 -7.59 22.01
N GLN A 292 -34.77 -6.63 22.17
CA GLN A 292 -33.96 -6.52 23.39
C GLN A 292 -34.80 -6.21 24.63
N VAL A 293 -35.83 -5.35 24.50
CA VAL A 293 -36.80 -5.09 25.56
C VAL A 293 -37.55 -6.37 25.90
N ARG A 294 -38.17 -7.05 24.91
CA ARG A 294 -38.89 -8.32 25.10
C ARG A 294 -38.05 -9.40 25.79
N ASN A 295 -36.74 -9.43 25.52
CA ASN A 295 -35.80 -10.38 26.13
C ASN A 295 -35.37 -10.00 27.56
N LYS A 296 -35.40 -8.71 27.91
CA LYS A 296 -34.99 -8.20 29.23
C LYS A 296 -36.16 -7.99 30.19
N THR A 297 -37.37 -7.76 29.68
CA THR A 297 -38.58 -7.54 30.49
C THR A 297 -39.44 -8.81 30.55
N LEU A 298 -40.21 -8.98 31.62
CA LEU A 298 -41.18 -10.08 31.76
C LEU A 298 -42.36 -9.98 30.76
N THR A 299 -42.45 -8.86 30.03
CA THR A 299 -43.48 -8.53 29.04
C THR A 299 -43.07 -8.97 27.62
N LYS A 300 -43.19 -10.28 27.36
CA LYS A 300 -42.83 -10.91 26.06
C LYS A 300 -43.57 -10.38 24.82
N ASN A 301 -44.61 -9.55 24.99
CA ASN A 301 -45.51 -9.10 23.92
C ASN A 301 -45.47 -7.58 23.64
N ILE A 302 -44.42 -6.87 24.05
CA ILE A 302 -44.29 -5.45 23.71
C ILE A 302 -44.22 -5.24 22.19
N LYS A 303 -45.14 -4.42 21.67
CA LYS A 303 -45.18 -4.04 20.25
C LYS A 303 -44.12 -2.96 19.97
N THR A 304 -43.58 -2.97 18.76
CA THR A 304 -42.54 -2.05 18.30
C THR A 304 -42.98 -0.58 18.36
N ASP A 305 -44.26 -0.31 18.07
CA ASP A 305 -44.86 1.03 18.25
C ASP A 305 -44.88 1.50 19.71
N THR A 306 -45.05 0.59 20.66
CA THR A 306 -44.99 0.91 22.09
C THR A 306 -43.58 1.31 22.49
N VAL A 307 -42.56 0.61 21.97
CA VAL A 307 -41.15 0.95 22.20
C VAL A 307 -40.80 2.28 21.55
N LYS A 308 -41.28 2.54 20.33
CA LYS A 308 -41.14 3.82 19.64
C LYS A 308 -41.67 4.99 20.49
N ASN A 309 -42.88 4.87 21.01
CA ASN A 309 -43.48 5.92 21.85
C ASN A 309 -42.71 6.12 23.16
N LYS A 310 -42.37 5.03 23.86
CA LYS A 310 -41.55 5.09 25.08
C LYS A 310 -40.17 5.72 24.83
N LEU A 311 -39.56 5.46 23.68
CA LEU A 311 -38.28 6.04 23.28
C LEU A 311 -38.39 7.55 23.02
N LEU A 312 -39.46 7.99 22.35
CA LEU A 312 -39.76 9.42 22.17
C LEU A 312 -40.05 10.12 23.51
N ASP A 313 -40.78 9.47 24.42
CA ASP A 313 -41.03 9.98 25.76
C ASP A 313 -39.74 10.06 26.58
N PHE A 314 -38.85 9.08 26.46
CA PHE A 314 -37.54 9.11 27.11
C PHE A 314 -36.71 10.30 26.65
N TYR A 315 -36.63 10.51 25.33
CA TYR A 315 -35.89 11.63 24.75
C TYR A 315 -36.48 12.99 25.12
N ASN A 316 -37.80 13.11 25.22
CA ASN A 316 -38.47 14.34 25.63
C ASN A 316 -38.54 14.53 27.16
N GLY A 317 -37.88 13.67 27.95
CA GLY A 317 -37.86 13.75 29.42
C GLY A 317 -39.19 13.41 30.11
N LYS A 318 -40.09 12.72 29.40
CA LYS A 318 -41.43 12.34 29.86
C LYS A 318 -41.52 10.89 30.33
N LEU A 319 -40.56 10.03 29.97
CA LEU A 319 -40.55 8.65 30.44
C LEU A 319 -40.13 8.59 31.91
N SER A 320 -40.92 7.89 32.72
CA SER A 320 -40.61 7.67 34.13
C SER A 320 -39.27 6.94 34.30
N LYS A 321 -38.48 7.34 35.31
CA LYS A 321 -37.26 6.61 35.72
C LYS A 321 -37.54 5.19 36.19
N THR A 322 -38.78 4.91 36.58
CA THR A 322 -39.22 3.58 37.01
C THR A 322 -39.76 2.73 35.85
N ASP A 323 -39.82 3.27 34.63
CA ASP A 323 -40.22 2.48 33.46
C ASP A 323 -39.15 1.43 33.14
N GLU A 324 -39.59 0.21 32.85
CA GLU A 324 -38.75 -0.94 32.50
C GLU A 324 -37.79 -0.67 31.32
N CYS A 325 -38.12 0.28 30.44
CA CYS A 325 -37.29 0.65 29.30
C CYS A 325 -36.28 1.77 29.62
N TYR A 326 -36.40 2.47 30.75
CA TYR A 326 -35.62 3.67 31.06
C TYR A 326 -34.12 3.40 31.12
N ASP A 327 -33.71 2.38 31.89
CA ASP A 327 -32.28 2.04 32.03
C ASP A 327 -31.69 1.50 30.72
N LEU A 328 -32.49 0.78 29.93
CA LEU A 328 -32.06 0.30 28.62
C LEU A 328 -31.79 1.47 27.66
N PHE A 329 -32.68 2.46 27.62
CA PHE A 329 -32.49 3.64 26.75
C PHE A 329 -31.36 4.53 27.23
N LYS A 330 -31.18 4.66 28.54
CA LYS A 330 -30.09 5.43 29.15
C LYS A 330 -28.71 4.82 28.87
N THR A 331 -28.60 3.49 28.89
CA THR A 331 -27.31 2.79 28.72
C THR A 331 -26.97 2.50 27.25
N ASN A 332 -27.95 2.58 26.35
CA ASN A 332 -27.72 2.37 24.93
C ASN A 332 -27.55 3.71 24.21
N ASN A 333 -26.30 4.02 23.84
CA ASN A 333 -25.91 5.26 23.15
C ASN A 333 -26.67 5.49 21.83
N LYS A 334 -27.21 4.44 21.19
CA LYS A 334 -28.00 4.54 19.95
C LYS A 334 -29.44 5.03 20.17
N SER A 335 -29.94 5.03 21.41
CA SER A 335 -31.33 5.44 21.72
C SER A 335 -31.59 6.90 21.38
N LYS A 336 -30.61 7.78 21.64
CA LYS A 336 -30.70 9.22 21.33
C LYS A 336 -30.84 9.46 19.83
N ILE A 337 -29.99 8.78 19.06
CA ILE A 337 -29.90 8.85 17.61
C ILE A 337 -31.20 8.34 16.95
N LEU A 338 -31.73 7.22 17.45
CA LEU A 338 -32.99 6.64 16.99
C LEU A 338 -34.23 7.52 17.33
N ALA A 339 -34.26 8.11 18.53
CA ALA A 339 -35.34 9.02 18.93
C ALA A 339 -35.37 10.31 18.07
N LEU A 340 -34.18 10.79 17.69
CA LEU A 340 -34.00 11.94 16.83
C LEU A 340 -34.51 11.70 15.40
N ASN A 341 -34.20 10.54 14.81
CA ASN A 341 -34.79 10.10 13.53
C ASN A 341 -36.31 9.97 13.58
N LEU A 342 -36.85 9.53 14.71
CA LEU A 342 -38.29 9.37 14.90
C LEU A 342 -39.04 10.70 15.04
N LYS A 343 -38.36 11.75 15.52
CA LYS A 343 -38.93 13.07 15.82
C LYS A 343 -38.93 13.99 14.59
N ASN A 344 -37.93 13.87 13.73
CA ASN A 344 -37.84 14.66 12.51
C ASN A 344 -38.32 13.85 11.31
N LYS A 345 -39.26 14.40 10.51
CA LYS A 345 -39.41 13.94 9.12
C LYS A 345 -38.18 14.27 8.27
N GLU A 346 -37.34 15.20 8.74
CA GLU A 346 -36.04 15.52 8.18
C GLU A 346 -34.98 14.59 8.77
N LEU A 347 -34.58 13.64 7.94
CA LEU A 347 -33.29 12.97 7.96
C LEU A 347 -32.21 13.87 8.57
N TYR A 348 -31.41 13.36 9.51
CA TYR A 348 -30.20 14.05 9.98
C TYR A 348 -29.16 14.14 8.85
N PHE A 349 -29.42 15.06 7.92
CA PHE A 349 -28.49 15.70 7.01
C PHE A 349 -28.31 17.12 7.53
N ASN A 350 -27.30 17.34 8.39
CA ASN A 350 -26.82 18.71 8.53
C ASN A 350 -25.31 18.74 8.78
N PRO A 351 -24.50 18.86 7.71
CA PRO A 351 -23.07 19.11 7.82
C PRO A 351 -22.72 20.47 8.48
N ASN A 352 -23.70 21.36 8.68
CA ASN A 352 -23.50 22.77 9.03
C ASN A 352 -24.26 23.25 10.28
N LEU A 353 -24.58 22.39 11.25
CA LEU A 353 -24.94 22.88 12.59
C LEU A 353 -23.67 23.40 13.29
N LYS A 354 -23.40 24.69 13.12
CA LYS A 354 -22.63 25.48 14.08
C LYS A 354 -23.43 25.51 15.40
N GLU A 355 -22.73 25.32 16.50
CA GLU A 355 -23.23 25.47 17.88
C GLU A 355 -23.95 26.81 18.10
#